data_AF-A0A6L3V2B4-F1
#
_entry.id   AF-A0A6L3V2B4-F1
#
_cell.length_a   1.000
_cell.length_b   1.000
_cell.length_c   1.000
_cell.angle_alpha   90.00
_cell.angle_beta   90.00
_cell.angle_gamma   90.00
#
_symmetry.space_group_name_H-M   'P 1'
#
loop_
_entity.id
_entity.type
_entity.pdbx_description
1 polymer ?
#
loop_
_entity_poly.entity_id
_entity_poly.type
_entity_poly.pdbx_seq_one_letter_code
_entity_poly.pdbx_strand_id
1 'polypeptide(L)' 'MESKLKILNATKSVGYTVLAIGMAIFLYGFFVSDYSAVTGIGIGTVMGAIFIFLIGVFFVITEEMNEKTDKGIKVF' A
#
# COMPACT_ATOMS: atom_id res chain seq x y z
N MET A 1 -3.98 13.41 -14.58
CA MET A 1 -3.74 11.99 -15.03
C MET A 1 -2.32 11.45 -14.77
N GLU A 2 -1.23 12.14 -15.20
CA GLU A 2 0.15 11.62 -15.05
C GLU A 2 0.58 11.37 -13.59
N SER A 3 0.27 12.30 -12.69
CA SER A 3 0.70 12.24 -11.29
C SER A 3 -0.02 11.11 -10.52
N LYS A 4 -1.34 10.97 -10.66
CA LYS A 4 -2.13 9.81 -10.20
C LYS A 4 -1.55 8.46 -10.56
N LEU A 5 -1.21 8.27 -11.84
CA LEU A 5 -0.65 7.01 -12.32
C LEU A 5 0.74 6.75 -11.73
N LYS A 6 1.57 7.79 -11.58
CA LYS A 6 2.87 7.69 -10.92
C LYS A 6 2.74 7.31 -9.44
N ILE A 7 1.84 7.94 -8.70
CA ILE A 7 1.59 7.62 -7.28
C ILE A 7 1.05 6.20 -7.14
N LEU A 8 0.05 5.83 -7.94
CA LEU A 8 -0.51 4.47 -7.90
C LEU A 8 0.55 3.41 -8.21
N ASN A 9 1.40 3.64 -9.21
CA ASN A 9 2.42 2.68 -9.61
C ASN A 9 3.55 2.58 -8.56
N ALA A 10 3.92 3.70 -7.94
CA ALA A 10 4.87 3.74 -6.83
C ALA A 10 4.33 2.99 -5.61
N THR A 11 3.10 3.29 -5.19
CA THR A 11 2.43 2.57 -4.09
C THR A 11 2.32 1.09 -4.39
N LYS A 12 1.93 0.71 -5.61
CA LYS A 12 1.81 -0.69 -6.02
C LYS A 12 3.16 -1.41 -5.93
N SER A 13 4.23 -0.80 -6.44
CA SER A 13 5.58 -1.40 -6.41
C SER A 13 6.10 -1.57 -4.98
N VAL A 14 5.99 -0.53 -4.15
CA VAL A 14 6.44 -0.56 -2.75
C VAL A 14 5.57 -1.49 -1.92
N GLY A 15 4.25 -1.46 -2.11
CA GLY A 15 3.31 -2.34 -1.43
C GLY A 15 3.56 -3.82 -1.72
N TYR A 16 3.75 -4.19 -2.99
CA TYR A 16 4.06 -5.58 -3.36
C TYR A 16 5.39 -6.07 -2.81
N THR A 17 6.43 -5.24 -2.85
CA THR A 17 7.75 -5.62 -2.35
C THR A 17 7.74 -5.84 -0.84
N VAL A 18 7.14 -4.92 -0.07
CA VAL A 18 7.01 -5.07 1.39
C VAL A 18 6.12 -6.26 1.74
N LEU A 19 5.02 -6.47 1.02
CA LEU A 19 4.14 -7.61 1.24
C LEU A 19 4.86 -8.93 0.96
N ALA A 20 5.61 -9.04 -0.15
CA ALA A 20 6.36 -10.23 -0.50
C ALA A 20 7.42 -10.58 0.55
N ILE A 21 8.14 -9.56 1.05
CA ILE A 21 9.12 -9.72 2.13
C ILE A 21 8.43 -10.17 3.42
N GLY A 22 7.32 -9.53 3.80
CA GLY A 22 6.54 -9.91 4.99
C GLY A 22 6.02 -11.34 4.91
N MET A 23 5.55 -11.77 3.73
CA MET A 23 5.09 -13.13 3.48
C MET A 23 6.24 -14.14 3.58
N ALA A 24 7.41 -13.81 3.03
CA ALA A 24 8.60 -14.67 3.13
C ALA A 24 9.06 -14.84 4.58
N ILE A 25 9.11 -13.74 5.36
CA ILE A 25 9.45 -13.77 6.79
C ILE A 25 8.41 -14.56 7.59
N PHE A 26 7.13 -14.39 7.28
CA PHE A 26 6.05 -15.13 7.93
C PHE A 26 6.15 -16.64 7.65
N LEU A 27 6.35 -17.03 6.39
CA LEU A 27 6.51 -18.44 6.00
C LEU A 27 7.76 -19.06 6.64
N TYR A 28 8.87 -18.33 6.68
CA TYR A 28 10.10 -18.78 7.35
C TYR A 28 9.91 -18.93 8.87
N GLY A 29 9.26 -17.95 9.51
CA GLY A 29 8.94 -17.99 10.93
C GLY A 29 7.98 -19.11 11.29
N PHE A 30 7.00 -19.42 10.43
CA PHE A 30 5.97 -20.43 10.70
C PHE A 30 6.42 -21.86 10.42
N PHE A 31 7.16 -22.10 9.32
CA PHE A 31 7.52 -23.46 8.89
C PHE A 31 8.91 -23.91 9.33
N VAL A 32 9.86 -22.99 9.50
CA VAL A 32 11.28 -23.33 9.73
C VAL A 32 11.71 -23.11 11.18
N SER A 33 10.97 -22.28 11.93
CA SER A 33 11.44 -21.78 13.23
C SER A 33 10.40 -22.01 14.34
N ASP A 34 10.76 -22.66 15.44
CA ASP A 34 9.97 -22.61 16.70
C ASP A 34 9.97 -21.21 17.36
N TYR A 35 10.59 -20.21 16.71
CA TYR A 35 10.66 -18.83 17.16
C TYR A 35 9.37 -18.06 16.86
N SER A 36 8.43 -18.13 17.81
CA SER A 36 7.20 -17.31 17.86
C SER A 36 7.42 -15.83 17.54
N ALA A 37 8.56 -15.25 17.95
CA ALA A 37 8.90 -13.85 17.69
C ALA A 37 9.03 -13.52 16.19
N VAL A 38 9.59 -14.43 15.38
CA VAL A 38 9.80 -14.20 13.93
C VAL A 38 8.46 -14.22 13.19
N THR A 39 7.56 -15.11 13.59
CA THR A 39 6.18 -15.15 13.10
C THR A 39 5.44 -13.85 13.41
N GLY A 40 5.62 -13.30 14.62
CA GLY A 40 5.09 -11.99 15.00
C GLY A 40 5.60 -10.84 14.13
N ILE A 41 6.90 -10.83 13.80
CA ILE A 41 7.48 -9.85 12.86
C ILE A 41 6.88 -10.00 11.46
N GLY A 42 6.69 -11.23 11.00
CA GLY A 42 6.03 -11.53 9.71
C GLY A 42 4.61 -10.96 9.67
N ILE A 43 3.80 -11.23 10.70
CA ILE A 43 2.43 -10.68 10.82
C ILE A 43 2.45 -9.16 10.84
N GLY A 44 3.33 -8.56 11.64
CA GLY A 44 3.47 -7.09 11.72
C GLY A 44 3.85 -6.46 10.39
N THR A 45 4.75 -7.11 9.63
CA THR A 45 5.19 -6.63 8.32
C THR A 45 4.07 -6.73 7.28
N VAL A 46 3.29 -7.83 7.29
CA VAL A 46 2.12 -7.99 6.42
C VAL A 46 1.04 -6.95 6.75
N MET A 47 0.72 -6.75 8.03
CA MET A 47 -0.21 -5.69 8.46
C MET A 47 0.27 -4.30 8.06
N GLY A 48 1.56 -4.00 8.24
CA GLY A 48 2.17 -2.74 7.81
C GLY A 48 2.09 -2.52 6.30
N ALA A 49 2.31 -3.57 5.50
CA ALA A 49 2.17 -3.50 4.04
C ALA A 49 0.74 -3.12 3.62
N ILE A 50 -0.28 -3.63 4.30
CA ILE A 50 -1.69 -3.28 4.07
C ILE A 50 -1.92 -1.79 4.32
N PHE A 51 -1.40 -1.25 5.43
CA PHE A 51 -1.51 0.19 5.74
C PHE A 51 -0.84 1.07 4.67
N ILE A 52 0.36 0.71 4.22
CA ILE A 52 1.06 1.43 3.13
C ILE A 52 0.20 1.43 1.85
N PHE A 53 -0.43 0.29 1.54
CA PHE A 53 -1.30 0.17 0.38
C PHE A 53 -2.53 1.08 0.49
N LEU A 54 -3.19 1.08 1.66
CA LEU A 54 -4.37 1.92 1.90
C LEU A 54 -4.04 3.42 1.81
N ILE A 55 -2.92 3.86 2.39
CA ILE A 55 -2.50 5.27 2.34
C ILE A 55 -2.22 5.70 0.89
N GLY A 56 -1.54 4.86 0.11
CA GLY A 56 -1.29 5.21 -1.29
C GLY A 56 -2.55 5.23 -2.15
N VAL A 57 -3.49 4.30 -1.93
CA VAL A 57 -4.82 4.36 -2.58
C VAL A 57 -5.58 5.62 -2.17
N PHE A 58 -5.52 6.00 -0.90
CA PHE A 58 -6.14 7.23 -0.39
C PHE A 58 -5.61 8.49 -1.10
N PHE A 59 -4.30 8.58 -1.30
CA PHE A 59 -3.70 9.70 -2.05
C PHE A 59 -4.18 9.74 -3.50
N VAL A 60 -4.27 8.59 -4.17
CA VAL A 60 -4.80 8.50 -5.54
C VAL A 60 -6.24 9.01 -5.59
N ILE A 61 -7.09 8.64 -4.62
CA ILE A 61 -8.49 9.11 -4.57
C ILE A 61 -8.54 10.62 -4.32
N THR A 62 -7.74 11.12 -3.38
CA THR A 62 -7.69 12.55 -3.03
C THR A 62 -7.29 13.39 -4.24
N GLU A 63 -6.30 12.94 -5.01
CA GLU A 63 -5.90 13.60 -6.25
C GLU A 63 -7.04 13.60 -7.29
N GLU A 64 -7.90 12.57 -7.31
CA GLU A 64 -9.08 12.54 -8.19
C GLU A 64 -10.11 13.58 -7.82
N MET A 65 -10.39 13.69 -6.53
CA MET A 65 -11.38 14.62 -6.02
C MET A 65 -10.90 16.06 -6.24
N ASN A 66 -9.61 16.32 -6.07
CA ASN A 66 -9.01 17.62 -6.35
C ASN A 66 -9.10 17.98 -7.84
N GLU A 67 -8.74 17.06 -8.75
CA GLU A 67 -8.82 17.27 -10.21
C GLU A 67 -10.28 17.47 -10.70
N LYS A 68 -11.27 16.89 -10.00
CA LYS A 68 -12.70 17.03 -10.32
C LYS A 68 -13.37 18.27 -9.71
N THR A 69 -12.75 18.91 -8.71
CA THR A 69 -13.31 20.09 -8.02
C THR A 69 -13.35 21.33 -8.92
N ASP A 70 -12.46 21.43 -9.92
CA ASP A 70 -12.33 22.61 -10.80
C ASP A 70 -13.39 22.71 -11.93
N LYS A 71 -14.30 21.74 -12.06
CA LYS A 71 -15.38 21.79 -13.07
C LYS A 71 -16.70 22.32 -12.49
N GLY A 72 -16.61 23.37 -11.68
CA GLY A 72 -17.76 24.20 -11.35
C GLY A 72 -18.45 24.63 -12.65
N ILE A 73 -19.76 24.37 -12.74
CA ILE A 73 -20.59 24.71 -13.89
C ILE A 73 -20.39 26.21 -14.17
N LYS A 74 -19.83 26.54 -15.35
CA LYS A 74 -19.84 27.92 -15.85
C LYS A 74 -21.29 28.26 -16.20
N VAL A 75 -21.98 28.92 -15.28
CA VAL A 75 -23.28 29.53 -15.53
C VAL A 75 -23.00 30.84 -16.27
N PHE A 76 -23.03 30.80 -17.60
CA PHE A 76 -23.13 31.98 -18.46
C PHE A 76 -24.41 31.86 -19.28
#